data_AF-A0A932LM49-F1
#
_entry.id   AF-A0A932LM49-F1
#
_cell.length_a   1.000
_cell.length_b   1.000
_cell.length_c   1.000
_cell.angle_alpha   90.00
_cell.angle_beta   90.00
_cell.angle_gamma   90.00
#
_symmetry.space_group_name_H-M   'P 1'
#
loop_
_entity.id
_entity.type
_entity.pdbx_description
1 polymer ?
#
loop_
_entity_poly.entity_id
_entity_poly.type
_entity_poly.pdbx_seq_one_letter_code
_entity_poly.pdbx_strand_id
1 'polypeptide(L)'
;MESTVAQVSRYLDRNGVVVFSREMEGLLMTAFQRALYRRIAKLRRVETWGGTGELSHRLVDRTWAHQVHAHLELDQVVRLLCERSRTILALRYAGYTWKESAKLLGVSVPALRSAFWRDVTRVKSELKGHSEQPASQDQRDITTNDPCG
;
A
#
# COMPACT_ATOMS: atom_id res chain seq x y z
N MET A 1 -30.52 26.62 11.82
CA MET A 1 -31.77 27.39 11.66
C MET A 1 -31.44 28.85 11.42
N GLU A 2 -30.64 29.46 12.31
CA GLU A 2 -30.17 30.86 12.23
C GLU A 2 -29.56 31.24 10.87
N SER A 3 -28.70 30.40 10.29
CA SER A 3 -28.10 30.66 8.98
C SER A 3 -29.11 30.69 7.83
N THR A 4 -30.15 29.87 7.91
CA THR A 4 -31.25 29.84 6.94
C THR A 4 -32.14 31.06 7.08
N VAL A 5 -32.43 31.48 8.31
CA VAL A 5 -33.19 32.71 8.60
C VAL A 5 -32.42 33.93 8.06
N ALA A 6 -31.11 34.01 8.29
CA ALA A 6 -30.28 35.09 7.76
C ALA A 6 -30.23 35.11 6.23
N GLN A 7 -30.23 33.93 5.58
CA GLN A 7 -30.28 33.82 4.13
C GLN A 7 -31.62 34.28 3.55
N VAL A 8 -32.73 33.88 4.17
CA VAL A 8 -34.08 34.27 3.75
C VAL A 8 -34.30 35.77 4.02
N SER A 9 -33.83 36.30 5.16
CA SER A 9 -33.87 37.74 5.46
C SER A 9 -33.19 38.55 4.37
N ARG A 10 -31.94 38.22 4.02
CA ARG A 10 -31.20 38.92 2.95
C ARG A 10 -31.88 38.82 1.59
N TYR A 11 -32.57 37.70 1.30
CA TYR A 11 -33.32 37.52 0.07
C TYR A 11 -34.57 38.42 0.03
N LEU A 12 -35.27 38.56 1.16
CA LEU A 12 -36.43 39.43 1.28
C LEU A 12 -36.03 40.91 1.25
N ASP A 13 -34.95 41.28 1.96
CA ASP A 13 -34.39 42.63 1.96
C ASP A 13 -33.99 43.09 0.55
N ARG A 14 -33.45 42.17 -0.26
CA ARG A 14 -33.03 42.46 -1.63
C ARG A 14 -34.18 42.60 -2.62
N ASN A 15 -35.31 41.98 -2.34
CA ASN A 15 -36.49 41.99 -3.22
C ASN A 15 -37.59 42.95 -2.76
N GLY A 16 -37.37 43.69 -1.66
CA GLY A 16 -38.32 44.69 -1.15
C GLY A 16 -39.68 44.10 -0.74
N VAL A 17 -39.71 42.81 -0.36
CA VAL A 17 -40.95 42.11 -0.03
C VAL A 17 -41.38 42.46 1.40
N VAL A 18 -42.66 42.77 1.58
CA VAL A 18 -43.24 43.08 2.89
C VAL A 18 -43.06 41.88 3.84
N VAL A 19 -42.34 42.12 4.93
CA VAL A 19 -42.08 41.13 5.98
C VAL A 19 -43.42 40.78 6.65
N PHE A 20 -43.64 39.51 7.01
CA PHE A 20 -44.83 38.97 7.70
C PHE A 20 -46.05 38.54 6.85
N SER A 21 -45.83 38.01 5.64
CA SER A 21 -46.85 37.26 4.88
C SER A 21 -46.86 35.77 5.25
N ARG A 22 -48.02 35.09 5.16
CA ARG A 22 -48.16 33.62 5.29
C ARG A 22 -47.23 32.85 4.33
N GLU A 23 -46.82 33.49 3.24
CA GLU A 23 -45.88 32.96 2.24
C GLU A 23 -44.43 32.92 2.76
N MET A 24 -44.08 33.77 3.73
CA MET A 24 -42.75 33.81 4.36
C MET A 24 -42.49 32.57 5.21
N GLU A 25 -43.50 32.09 5.93
CA GLU A 25 -43.41 30.87 6.74
C GLU A 25 -43.14 29.66 5.84
N GLY A 26 -43.86 29.53 4.73
CA GLY A 26 -43.62 28.50 3.72
C GLY A 26 -42.22 28.56 3.11
N LEU A 27 -41.74 29.77 2.79
CA LEU A 27 -40.38 29.96 2.26
C LEU A 27 -39.30 29.60 3.27
N LEU A 28 -39.47 29.99 4.53
CA LEU A 28 -38.51 29.67 5.59
C LEU A 28 -38.49 28.16 5.87
N MET A 29 -39.65 27.54 5.96
CA MET A 29 -39.77 26.09 6.21
C MET A 29 -39.17 25.27 5.06
N THR A 30 -39.43 25.65 3.81
CA THR A 30 -38.84 24.96 2.65
C THR A 30 -37.32 25.15 2.56
N ALA A 31 -36.82 26.37 2.81
CA ALA A 31 -35.38 26.64 2.86
C ALA A 31 -34.70 25.85 3.99
N PHE A 32 -35.33 25.77 5.16
CA PHE A 32 -34.81 25.05 6.32
C PHE A 32 -34.82 23.54 6.08
N GLN A 33 -35.91 22.99 5.56
CA GLN A 33 -36.02 21.59 5.20
C GLN A 33 -34.97 21.19 4.16
N ARG A 34 -34.73 22.03 3.13
CA ARG A 34 -33.69 21.80 2.13
C ARG A 34 -32.28 21.83 2.74
N ALA A 35 -32.01 22.76 3.66
CA ALA A 35 -30.74 22.83 4.37
C ALA A 35 -30.53 21.59 5.27
N LEU A 36 -31.60 21.12 5.93
CA LEU A 36 -31.58 19.93 6.76
C LEU A 36 -31.28 18.68 5.94
N TYR A 37 -31.97 18.47 4.81
CA TYR A 37 -31.71 17.32 3.93
C TYR A 37 -30.30 17.35 3.34
N ARG A 38 -29.78 18.52 2.95
CA ARG A 38 -28.38 18.65 2.51
C ARG A 38 -27.40 18.26 3.61
N ARG A 39 -27.69 18.66 4.86
CA ARG A 39 -26.85 18.31 6.01
C ARG A 39 -26.92 16.83 6.33
N ILE A 40 -28.11 16.24 6.31
CA ILE A 40 -28.32 14.78 6.48
C ILE A 40 -27.61 14.02 5.36
N ALA A 41 -27.71 14.45 4.10
CA ALA A 41 -27.01 13.81 2.99
C ALA A 41 -25.48 13.93 3.12
N LYS A 42 -24.97 15.07 3.61
CA LYS A 42 -23.55 15.25 3.91
C LYS A 42 -23.10 14.35 5.07
N LEU A 43 -23.88 14.26 6.14
CA LEU A 43 -23.62 13.37 7.26
C LEU A 43 -23.67 11.91 6.83
N ARG A 44 -24.69 11.49 6.06
CA ARG A 44 -24.77 10.14 5.49
C ARG A 44 -23.60 9.81 4.57
N ARG A 45 -23.11 10.74 3.74
CA ARG A 45 -21.89 10.54 2.94
C ARG A 45 -20.64 10.36 3.79
N VAL A 46 -20.60 10.95 4.98
CA VAL A 46 -19.50 10.80 5.93
C VAL A 46 -19.67 9.53 6.78
N GLU A 47 -20.90 9.15 7.13
CA GLU A 47 -21.27 7.94 7.87
C GLU A 47 -21.28 6.65 7.01
N THR A 48 -21.18 6.74 5.68
CA THR A 48 -21.02 5.57 4.80
C THR A 48 -19.62 4.92 4.85
N TRP A 49 -18.75 5.38 5.75
CA TRP A 49 -17.59 4.62 6.17
C TRP A 49 -17.95 4.07 7.56
N GLY A 50 -18.33 2.80 7.59
CA GLY A 50 -18.94 2.13 8.76
C GLY A 50 -18.21 2.37 10.07
N GLY A 51 -18.92 2.10 11.18
CA GLY A 51 -18.42 2.34 12.53
C GLY A 51 -17.04 1.72 12.77
N THR A 52 -16.27 2.30 13.70
CA THR A 52 -14.89 1.92 14.02
C THR A 52 -14.73 0.41 14.29
N GLY A 53 -15.76 -0.27 14.79
CA GLY A 53 -15.79 -1.72 15.02
C GLY A 53 -16.04 -2.60 13.77
N GLU A 54 -16.61 -2.02 12.70
CA GLU A 54 -16.81 -2.70 11.42
C GLU A 54 -15.58 -2.55 10.49
N LEU A 55 -14.86 -1.43 10.65
CA LEU A 55 -13.56 -1.20 10.00
C LEU A 55 -12.42 -2.00 10.66
N SER A 56 -12.46 -2.25 11.97
CA SER A 56 -11.41 -3.04 12.65
C SER A 56 -11.34 -4.48 12.16
N HIS A 57 -12.48 -5.06 11.73
CA HIS A 57 -12.51 -6.41 11.16
C HIS A 57 -11.99 -6.48 9.72
N ARG A 58 -11.99 -5.35 8.98
CA ARG A 58 -11.40 -5.24 7.63
C ARG A 58 -9.94 -4.76 7.64
N LEU A 59 -9.49 -4.18 8.75
CA LEU A 59 -8.12 -3.71 9.00
C LEU A 59 -7.18 -4.76 9.61
N VAL A 60 -7.59 -6.04 9.66
CA VAL A 60 -6.59 -7.12 9.61
C VAL A 60 -6.04 -7.09 8.19
N ASP A 61 -5.11 -6.15 8.00
CA ASP A 61 -4.50 -5.76 6.75
C ASP A 61 -3.73 -6.98 6.23
N ARG A 62 -4.42 -7.84 5.46
CA ARG A 62 -3.77 -8.96 4.75
C ARG A 62 -2.61 -8.46 3.90
N THR A 63 -2.69 -7.20 3.47
CA THR A 63 -1.64 -6.43 2.81
C THR A 63 -0.42 -6.18 3.69
N TRP A 64 -0.56 -5.88 4.99
CA TRP A 64 0.58 -5.75 5.90
C TRP A 64 1.35 -7.06 6.03
N ALA A 65 0.65 -8.18 6.28
CA ALA A 65 1.29 -9.49 6.36
C ALA A 65 2.01 -9.85 5.04
N HIS A 66 1.38 -9.54 3.90
CA HIS A 66 1.97 -9.74 2.59
C HIS A 66 3.19 -8.83 2.34
N GLN A 67 3.14 -7.57 2.77
CA GLN A 67 4.25 -6.62 2.66
C GLN A 67 5.44 -7.03 3.54
N VAL A 68 5.19 -7.42 4.79
CA VAL A 68 6.23 -7.92 5.69
C VAL A 68 6.85 -9.20 5.14
N HIS A 69 6.04 -10.11 4.62
CA HIS A 69 6.54 -11.33 4.00
C HIS A 69 7.37 -11.02 2.75
N ALA A 70 6.90 -10.13 1.86
CA ALA A 70 7.66 -9.69 0.70
C ALA A 70 8.98 -9.00 1.08
N HIS A 71 9.00 -8.23 2.17
CA HIS A 71 10.23 -7.64 2.70
C HIS A 71 11.21 -8.69 3.24
N LEU A 72 10.72 -9.70 3.96
CA LEU A 72 11.54 -10.81 4.45
C LEU A 72 12.11 -11.65 3.30
N GLU A 73 11.31 -11.94 2.29
CA GLU A 73 11.76 -12.65 1.08
C GLU A 73 12.81 -11.83 0.32
N LEU A 74 12.59 -10.51 0.18
CA LEU A 74 13.56 -9.62 -0.45
C LEU A 74 14.88 -9.61 0.33
N ASP A 75 14.84 -9.52 1.67
CA ASP A 75 16.04 -9.57 2.51
C ASP A 75 16.77 -10.90 2.37
N GLN A 76 16.06 -12.01 2.25
CA GLN A 76 16.65 -13.32 2.01
C GLN A 76 17.31 -13.40 0.63
N VAL A 77 16.67 -12.87 -0.41
CA VAL A 77 17.25 -12.75 -1.75
C VAL A 77 18.50 -11.87 -1.74
N VAL A 78 18.46 -10.73 -1.04
CA VAL A 78 19.61 -9.83 -0.88
C VAL A 78 20.77 -10.54 -0.18
N ARG A 79 20.50 -11.34 0.86
CA ARG A 79 21.54 -12.14 1.55
C ARG A 79 22.14 -13.23 0.67
N LEU A 80 21.41 -13.78 -0.28
CA LEU A 80 21.94 -14.81 -1.21
C LEU A 80 22.67 -14.21 -2.41
N LEU A 81 22.42 -12.95 -2.75
CA LEU A 81 23.16 -12.24 -3.80
C LEU A 81 24.63 -12.05 -3.39
N CYS A 82 25.53 -12.13 -4.38
CA CYS A 82 26.93 -11.81 -4.14
C CYS A 82 27.10 -10.31 -3.86
N GLU A 83 28.17 -9.94 -3.14
CA GLU A 83 28.43 -8.56 -2.73
C GLU A 83 28.36 -7.57 -3.90
N ARG A 84 28.93 -7.95 -5.06
CA ARG A 84 28.88 -7.14 -6.27
C ARG A 84 27.45 -6.88 -6.75
N SER A 85 26.59 -7.89 -6.76
CA SER A 85 25.19 -7.74 -7.16
C SER A 85 24.35 -6.96 -6.15
N ARG A 86 24.67 -7.07 -4.85
CA ARG A 86 24.07 -6.22 -3.81
C ARG A 86 24.39 -4.76 -4.05
N THR A 87 25.65 -4.43 -4.37
CA THR A 87 26.06 -3.06 -4.72
C THR A 87 25.32 -2.56 -5.96
N ILE A 88 25.17 -3.40 -6.99
CA ILE A 88 24.39 -3.06 -8.18
C ILE A 88 22.92 -2.79 -7.80
N LEU A 89 22.32 -3.65 -6.98
CA LEU A 89 20.93 -3.48 -6.53
C LEU A 89 20.76 -2.18 -5.73
N ALA A 90 21.70 -1.86 -4.83
CA ALA A 90 21.70 -0.63 -4.05
C ALA A 90 21.82 0.61 -4.95
N LEU A 91 22.70 0.59 -5.95
CA LEU A 91 22.82 1.67 -6.94
C LEU A 91 21.52 1.80 -7.76
N ARG A 92 20.88 0.70 -8.11
CA ARG A 92 19.58 0.72 -8.81
C ARG A 92 18.47 1.29 -7.94
N TYR A 93 18.45 0.97 -6.65
CA TYR A 93 17.51 1.54 -5.67
C TYR A 93 17.73 3.04 -5.47
N ALA A 94 18.98 3.50 -5.45
CA ALA A 94 19.34 4.91 -5.38
C ALA A 94 19.11 5.70 -6.69
N GLY A 95 18.57 5.06 -7.74
CA GLY A 95 18.18 5.71 -8.99
C GLY A 95 19.27 5.77 -10.07
N TYR A 96 20.46 5.19 -9.85
CA TYR A 96 21.53 5.20 -10.84
C TYR A 96 21.18 4.35 -12.06
N THR A 97 21.46 4.87 -13.25
CA THR A 97 21.30 4.13 -14.51
C THR A 97 22.38 3.07 -14.68
N TRP A 98 22.11 2.06 -15.51
CA TRP A 98 23.10 1.03 -15.85
C TRP A 98 24.42 1.60 -16.38
N LYS A 99 24.38 2.74 -17.08
CA LYS A 99 25.57 3.42 -17.59
C LYS A 99 26.40 4.03 -16.46
N GLU A 100 25.75 4.66 -15.50
CA GLU A 100 26.41 5.26 -14.34
C GLU A 100 26.96 4.19 -13.40
N SER A 101 26.21 3.13 -13.11
CA SER A 101 26.70 2.01 -12.31
C SER A 101 27.89 1.31 -12.97
N ALA A 102 27.85 1.15 -14.30
CA ALA A 102 28.97 0.58 -15.07
C ALA A 102 30.22 1.46 -14.99
N LYS A 103 30.05 2.77 -15.12
CA LYS A 103 31.14 3.75 -14.97
C LYS A 103 31.72 3.75 -13.56
N LEU A 104 30.87 3.70 -12.53
CA LEU A 104 31.28 3.67 -11.11
C LEU A 104 32.06 2.39 -10.78
N LEU A 105 31.64 1.25 -11.35
CA LEU A 105 32.24 -0.06 -11.11
C LEU A 105 33.37 -0.42 -12.09
N GLY A 106 33.75 0.51 -12.99
CA GLY A 106 34.82 0.32 -13.97
C GLY A 106 34.60 -0.82 -14.95
N VAL A 107 33.34 -1.18 -15.24
CA VAL A 107 32.99 -2.30 -16.15
C VAL A 107 32.09 -1.85 -17.29
N SER A 108 32.02 -2.65 -18.35
CA SER A 108 31.08 -2.40 -19.44
C SER A 108 29.64 -2.68 -18.99
N VAL A 109 28.68 -1.91 -19.51
CA VAL A 109 27.24 -2.11 -19.28
C VAL A 109 26.78 -3.55 -19.57
N PRO A 110 27.16 -4.20 -20.69
CA PRO A 110 26.75 -5.59 -20.95
C PRO A 110 27.38 -6.59 -19.98
N ALA A 111 28.65 -6.40 -19.57
CA ALA A 111 29.27 -7.24 -18.54
C ALA A 111 28.57 -7.10 -17.19
N LEU A 112 28.21 -5.86 -16.82
CA LEU A 112 27.48 -5.56 -15.59
C LEU A 112 26.10 -6.24 -15.56
N ARG A 113 25.32 -6.08 -16.64
CA ARG A 113 23.98 -6.68 -16.75
C ARG A 113 24.02 -8.20 -16.76
N SER A 114 24.92 -8.79 -17.53
CA SER A 114 25.03 -10.25 -17.62
C SER A 114 25.46 -10.86 -16.29
N ALA A 115 26.42 -10.25 -15.59
CA ALA A 115 26.82 -10.68 -14.25
C ALA A 115 25.66 -10.59 -13.25
N PHE A 116 24.95 -9.46 -13.22
CA PHE A 116 23.81 -9.26 -12.32
C PHE A 116 22.68 -10.27 -12.57
N TRP A 117 22.24 -10.45 -13.82
CA TRP A 117 21.15 -11.37 -14.12
C TRP A 117 21.54 -12.84 -13.92
N ARG A 118 22.80 -13.21 -14.16
CA ARG A 118 23.29 -14.56 -13.85
C ARG A 118 23.22 -14.84 -12.36
N ASP A 119 23.59 -13.86 -11.54
CA ASP A 119 23.54 -13.94 -10.08
C ASP A 119 22.09 -14.06 -9.57
N VAL A 120 21.20 -13.21 -10.06
CA VAL A 120 19.75 -13.25 -9.75
C VAL A 120 19.13 -14.58 -10.16
N THR A 121 19.51 -15.12 -11.32
CA THR A 121 18.99 -16.42 -11.81
C THR A 121 19.49 -17.56 -10.93
N ARG A 122 20.75 -17.53 -10.47
CA ARG A 122 21.29 -18.51 -9.53
C ARG A 122 20.50 -18.50 -8.22
N VAL A 123 20.31 -17.32 -7.62
CA VAL A 123 19.56 -17.17 -6.37
C VAL A 123 18.10 -17.62 -6.54
N LYS A 124 17.47 -17.32 -7.68
CA LYS A 124 16.11 -17.80 -8.00
C LYS A 124 16.03 -19.33 -8.04
N SER A 125 17.05 -20.00 -8.57
CA SER A 125 17.11 -21.47 -8.60
C SER A 125 17.33 -22.06 -7.21
N GLU A 126 18.20 -21.46 -6.39
CA GLU A 126 18.44 -21.88 -5.00
C GLU A 126 17.18 -21.73 -4.15
N LEU A 127 16.44 -20.64 -4.31
CA LEU A 127 15.20 -20.40 -3.57
C LEU A 127 14.08 -21.39 -3.95
N LYS A 128 13.98 -21.76 -5.24
CA LYS A 128 13.06 -22.81 -5.69
C LYS A 128 13.42 -24.18 -5.11
N GLY A 129 14.72 -24.51 -5.05
CA GLY A 129 15.19 -25.75 -4.45
C GLY A 129 14.86 -25.87 -2.96
N HIS A 130 14.83 -24.76 -2.23
CA HIS A 130 14.44 -24.75 -0.81
C HIS A 130 12.93 -24.87 -0.56
N SER A 131 12.08 -24.56 -1.55
CA SER A 131 10.61 -24.69 -1.41
C SER A 131 10.07 -26.12 -1.63
N GLU A 132 10.89 -27.04 -2.14
CA GLU A 132 10.48 -28.43 -2.46
C GLU A 132 10.91 -29.48 -1.42
N GLN A 133 11.45 -29.08 -0.25
CA GLN A 133 11.73 -30.02 0.84
C GLN A 133 10.73 -29.90 2.00
N PRO A 134 9.72 -30.79 2.02
CA PRO A 134 9.53 -31.72 3.15
C PRO A 134 9.26 -33.15 2.64
N ALA A 135 9.52 -34.27 3.30
CA ALA A 135 10.24 -34.62 4.52
C ALA A 135 10.35 -36.15 4.45
N SER A 136 11.56 -36.69 4.26
CA SER A 136 11.84 -38.11 4.44
C SER A 136 13.22 -38.22 5.06
N GLN A 137 13.29 -37.87 6.34
CA GLN A 137 14.24 -38.51 7.23
C GLN A 137 13.63 -39.86 7.57
N ASP A 138 14.09 -40.89 6.88
CA ASP A 138 13.96 -42.26 7.36
C ASP A 138 15.36 -42.88 7.39
N GLN A 139 15.65 -43.49 8.55
CA GLN A 139 16.81 -44.30 8.91
C GLN A 139 18.19 -43.96 8.30
N ARG A 140 19.03 -43.31 9.10
CA ARG A 140 20.47 -43.57 9.05
C ARG A 140 20.74 -44.90 9.74
N ASP A 141 21.08 -45.91 8.96
CA ASP A 141 21.81 -47.08 9.42
C ASP A 141 23.12 -46.63 10.07
N ILE A 142 23.26 -46.94 11.36
CA ILE A 142 24.51 -46.92 12.09
C ILE A 142 24.95 -48.38 12.21
N THR A 143 25.92 -48.79 11.39
CA THR A 143 26.97 -49.71 11.83
C THR A 143 28.14 -49.68 10.84
N THR A 144 29.19 -48.99 11.28
CA THR A 144 30.58 -49.48 11.35
C THR A 144 31.12 -50.24 10.14
N ASN A 145 32.09 -49.62 9.44
CA ASN A 145 33.36 -50.30 9.17
C ASN A 145 34.50 -49.32 8.92
N ASP A 146 35.64 -49.74 9.44
CA ASP A 146 36.91 -49.09 9.74
C ASP A 146 37.74 -48.61 8.53
N PRO A 147 38.85 -47.88 8.77
CA PRO A 147 39.53 -47.04 7.80
C PRO A 147 40.64 -47.78 7.02
N CYS A 148 40.75 -47.50 5.73
CA CYS A 148 41.95 -47.86 4.96
C CYS A 148 43.01 -46.76 5.09
N GLY A 149 44.25 -47.21 5.36
CA GLY A 149 45.47 -46.43 5.19
C GLY A 149 46.00 -46.45 3.77
#